data_AF-A0AAV6JVZ6-F1
#
_entry.id   AF-A0AAV6JVZ6-F1
#
_cell.length_a   1.000
_cell.length_b   1.000
_cell.length_c   1.000
_cell.angle_alpha   90.00
_cell.angle_beta   90.00
_cell.angle_gamma   90.00
#
_symmetry.space_group_name_H-M   'P 1'
#
loop_
_entity.id
_entity.type
_entity.pdbx_description
1 polymer ?
#
loop_
_entity_poly.entity_id
_entity_poly.type
_entity_poly.pdbx_seq_one_letter_code
_entity_poly.pdbx_strand_id
1 'polypeptide(L)'
;MLLILGDVSARGSKLTRSKWPSVLQQFRRLLGPFLGLPFHVILGDRDIGDCRDLNVVSVNWIASNLPGLDSAGCGVFEIGNISFVSLNAMALLCGHNSLRFSVEKVIERESIDLRMDGEQQTEVLDGSSGFRLKSGDLGWRENVISSGSGLVLLLHFPLHCTENCNFWGTSADCGTSKHSCSSSTVPECRGSVGAGPYDLLHTLPPNATEYIFRALKPRMIFSAHSHKFCDRTHLDGTREVTVPAMSWDARNDPAFVVATFKRNGRIAIVRHCSLAKESNVLIAYLSLVVVFLSTVLLTKSSRVISSGS
;
A
#
# COMPACT_ATOMS: atom_id res chain seq x y z
N MET A 1 4.52 14.33 -2.90
CA MET A 1 4.55 13.13 -3.75
C MET A 1 3.36 12.26 -3.41
N LEU A 2 2.72 11.65 -4.40
CA LEU A 2 1.60 10.73 -4.22
C LEU A 2 2.08 9.29 -4.40
N LEU A 3 1.73 8.40 -3.46
CA LEU A 3 2.08 6.98 -3.54
C LEU A 3 0.80 6.19 -3.75
N ILE A 4 0.76 5.36 -4.81
CA ILE A 4 -0.37 4.48 -5.12
C ILE A 4 0.11 3.05 -4.94
N LEU A 5 -0.47 2.36 -3.96
CA LEU A 5 -0.05 1.03 -3.55
C LEU A 5 -0.76 -0.08 -4.35
N GLY A 6 -0.80 0.04 -5.68
CA GLY A 6 -1.37 -0.97 -6.59
C GLY A 6 -2.89 -0.96 -6.71
N ASP A 7 -3.41 -1.97 -7.42
CA ASP A 7 -4.81 -2.15 -7.74
C ASP A 7 -5.42 -0.92 -8.45
N VAL A 8 -4.69 -0.43 -9.46
CA VAL A 8 -5.14 0.66 -10.31
C VAL A 8 -6.42 0.28 -11.06
N SER A 9 -6.56 -1.01 -11.39
CA SER A 9 -7.73 -1.55 -12.08
C SER A 9 -8.30 -2.77 -11.38
N ALA A 10 -9.61 -2.76 -11.11
CA ALA A 10 -10.32 -3.91 -10.52
C ALA A 10 -10.27 -5.19 -11.38
N ARG A 11 -9.94 -5.09 -12.67
CA ARG A 11 -9.89 -6.24 -13.59
C ARG A 11 -8.66 -6.19 -14.49
N GLY A 12 -7.58 -5.54 -14.05
CA GLY A 12 -6.47 -5.21 -14.92
C GLY A 12 -5.78 -6.39 -15.57
N SER A 13 -5.56 -7.45 -14.80
CA SER A 13 -5.00 -8.71 -15.28
C SER A 13 -5.82 -9.37 -16.39
N LYS A 14 -7.13 -9.10 -16.44
CA LYS A 14 -8.06 -9.63 -17.44
C LYS A 14 -8.18 -8.74 -18.68
N LEU A 15 -7.50 -7.59 -18.72
CA LEU A 15 -7.57 -6.66 -19.83
C LEU A 15 -6.55 -6.99 -20.91
N THR A 16 -6.94 -6.76 -22.17
CA THR A 16 -6.01 -6.84 -23.30
C THR A 16 -5.05 -5.66 -23.27
N ARG A 17 -3.86 -5.85 -23.87
CA ARG A 17 -2.86 -4.77 -24.01
C ARG A 17 -3.40 -3.52 -24.71
N SER A 18 -4.42 -3.66 -25.56
CA SER A 18 -5.09 -2.53 -26.22
C SER A 18 -6.00 -1.72 -25.31
N LYS A 19 -6.53 -2.30 -24.22
CA LYS A 19 -7.49 -1.64 -23.31
C LYS A 19 -6.81 -0.99 -22.09
N TRP A 20 -5.64 -1.49 -21.68
CA TRP A 20 -4.88 -0.95 -20.56
C TRP A 20 -4.55 0.55 -20.68
N PRO A 21 -4.11 1.07 -21.86
CA PRO A 21 -3.79 2.49 -21.97
C PRO A 21 -4.99 3.39 -21.67
N SER A 22 -6.20 2.96 -22.04
CA SER A 22 -7.45 3.67 -21.70
C SER A 22 -7.68 3.71 -20.19
N VAL A 23 -7.38 2.62 -19.47
CA VAL A 23 -7.46 2.58 -18.00
C VAL A 23 -6.46 3.53 -17.36
N LEU A 24 -5.20 3.50 -17.81
CA LEU A 24 -4.18 4.41 -17.30
C LEU A 24 -4.50 5.88 -17.62
N GLN A 25 -5.10 6.15 -18.78
CA GLN A 25 -5.57 7.50 -19.12
C GLN A 25 -6.71 7.95 -18.20
N GLN A 26 -7.70 7.09 -17.93
CA GLN A 26 -8.77 7.39 -16.99
C GLN A 26 -8.21 7.61 -15.58
N PHE A 27 -7.29 6.76 -15.14
CA PHE A 27 -6.61 6.90 -13.87
C PHE A 27 -5.88 8.24 -13.75
N ARG A 28 -5.10 8.63 -14.77
CA ARG A 28 -4.44 9.94 -14.81
C ARG A 28 -5.44 11.10 -14.79
N ARG A 29 -6.58 10.98 -15.49
CA ARG A 29 -7.66 12.00 -15.44
C ARG A 29 -8.29 12.12 -14.06
N LEU A 30 -8.49 11.00 -13.35
CA LEU A 30 -8.98 11.00 -11.96
C LEU A 30 -7.99 11.68 -11.02
N LEU A 31 -6.69 11.45 -11.21
CA LEU A 31 -5.66 12.16 -10.47
C LEU A 31 -5.64 13.65 -10.81
N GLY A 32 -5.99 14.02 -12.05
CA GLY A 32 -6.34 15.38 -12.50
C GLY A 32 -5.56 16.51 -11.81
N PRO A 33 -6.14 17.23 -10.83
CA PRO A 33 -5.49 18.35 -10.13
C PRO A 33 -4.18 17.99 -9.41
N PHE A 34 -4.00 16.73 -9.04
CA PHE A 34 -2.83 16.22 -8.31
C PHE A 34 -1.69 15.79 -9.25
N LEU A 35 -1.87 15.84 -10.57
CA LEU A 35 -0.80 15.56 -11.55
C LEU A 35 0.36 16.57 -11.49
N GLY A 36 0.17 17.73 -10.83
CA GLY A 36 1.26 18.65 -10.51
C GLY A 36 2.23 18.11 -9.46
N LEU A 37 1.88 17.01 -8.78
CA LEU A 37 2.75 16.30 -7.84
C LEU A 37 3.36 15.07 -8.52
N PRO A 38 4.67 14.79 -8.31
CA PRO A 38 5.23 13.52 -8.71
C PRO A 38 4.49 12.39 -7.99
N PHE A 39 4.24 11.28 -8.69
CA PHE A 39 3.60 10.11 -8.13
C PHE A 39 4.33 8.83 -8.52
N HIS A 40 4.27 7.84 -7.64
CA HIS A 40 4.83 6.50 -7.83
C HIS A 40 3.73 5.47 -7.65
N VAL A 41 3.72 4.45 -8.51
CA VAL A 41 2.70 3.40 -8.52
C VAL A 41 3.38 2.06 -8.43
N ILE A 42 2.94 1.21 -7.51
CA ILE A 42 3.39 -0.19 -7.42
C ILE A 42 2.34 -1.12 -8.05
N LEU A 43 2.68 -2.38 -8.27
CA LEU A 43 1.77 -3.37 -8.85
C LEU A 43 0.95 -4.09 -7.78
N GLY A 44 -0.37 -4.19 -8.01
CA GLY A 44 -1.28 -5.03 -7.21
C GLY A 44 -1.66 -6.33 -7.91
N ASP A 45 -2.35 -7.22 -7.19
CA ASP A 45 -2.79 -8.51 -7.73
C ASP A 45 -3.86 -8.35 -8.81
N ARG A 46 -4.71 -7.33 -8.72
CA ARG A 46 -5.70 -7.05 -9.77
C ARG A 46 -5.09 -6.45 -11.02
N ASP A 47 -3.90 -5.87 -10.93
CA ASP A 47 -3.19 -5.34 -12.09
C ASP A 47 -2.50 -6.45 -12.88
N ILE A 48 -1.80 -7.38 -12.21
CA ILE A 48 -0.95 -8.38 -12.87
C ILE A 48 -1.46 -9.81 -12.85
N GLY A 49 -2.45 -10.14 -12.02
CA GLY A 49 -3.12 -11.44 -11.98
C GLY A 49 -2.64 -12.33 -10.85
N ASP A 50 -3.02 -13.61 -10.91
CA ASP A 50 -2.61 -14.61 -9.92
C ASP A 50 -1.25 -15.24 -10.27
N CYS A 51 -0.79 -16.17 -9.44
CA CYS A 51 0.47 -16.87 -9.66
C CYS A 51 0.55 -17.71 -10.94
N ARG A 52 -0.59 -18.08 -11.54
CA ARG A 52 -0.64 -18.86 -12.79
C ARG A 52 -0.44 -17.96 -14.00
N ASP A 53 -0.96 -16.74 -13.92
CA ASP A 53 -0.88 -15.74 -14.99
C ASP A 53 0.38 -14.85 -14.89
N LEU A 54 1.16 -14.99 -13.82
CA LEU A 54 2.35 -14.19 -13.55
C LEU A 54 3.44 -14.44 -14.60
N ASN A 55 3.64 -13.47 -15.50
CA ASN A 55 4.58 -13.56 -16.62
C ASN A 55 5.50 -12.33 -16.70
N VAL A 56 6.80 -12.53 -16.90
CA VAL A 56 7.80 -11.45 -17.02
C VAL A 56 7.46 -10.44 -18.10
N VAL A 57 7.02 -10.90 -19.27
CA VAL A 57 6.69 -10.03 -20.40
C VAL A 57 5.48 -9.16 -20.08
N SER A 58 4.46 -9.74 -19.44
CA SER A 58 3.24 -9.01 -19.04
C SER A 58 3.55 -8.00 -17.93
N VAL A 59 4.31 -8.41 -16.90
CA VAL A 59 4.71 -7.53 -15.79
C VAL A 59 5.57 -6.38 -16.29
N ASN A 60 6.60 -6.65 -17.08
CA ASN A 60 7.45 -5.61 -17.67
C ASN A 60 6.61 -4.63 -18.52
N TRP A 61 5.67 -5.14 -19.31
CA TRP A 61 4.81 -4.29 -20.12
C TRP A 61 3.94 -3.37 -19.25
N ILE A 62 3.30 -3.89 -18.19
CA ILE A 62 2.50 -3.06 -17.26
C ILE A 62 3.39 -2.05 -16.54
N ALA A 63 4.52 -2.51 -15.98
CA ALA A 63 5.47 -1.70 -15.24
C ALA A 63 6.05 -0.55 -16.08
N SER A 64 6.39 -0.80 -17.34
CA SER A 64 6.91 0.23 -18.26
C SER A 64 5.94 1.37 -18.56
N ASN A 65 4.64 1.19 -18.29
CA ASN A 65 3.62 2.22 -18.46
C ASN A 65 3.34 3.02 -17.17
N LEU A 66 3.95 2.61 -16.05
CA LEU A 66 3.84 3.23 -14.74
C LEU A 66 5.16 3.95 -14.38
N PRO A 67 5.10 5.12 -13.73
CA PRO A 67 6.31 5.86 -13.37
C PRO A 67 7.08 5.14 -12.26
N GLY A 68 8.40 5.06 -12.43
CA GLY A 68 9.34 4.63 -11.38
C GLY A 68 9.53 3.12 -11.22
N LEU A 69 8.93 2.30 -12.09
CA LEU A 69 9.09 0.84 -12.04
C LEU A 69 10.10 0.30 -13.06
N ASP A 70 10.85 -0.71 -12.65
CA ASP A 70 11.72 -1.52 -13.49
C ASP A 70 10.96 -2.67 -14.18
N SER A 71 11.67 -3.49 -14.95
CA SER A 71 11.07 -4.63 -15.66
C SER A 71 10.50 -5.72 -14.76
N ALA A 72 10.90 -5.77 -13.49
CA ALA A 72 10.38 -6.70 -12.50
C ALA A 72 9.17 -6.12 -11.74
N GLY A 73 8.84 -4.84 -11.94
CA GLY A 73 7.82 -4.14 -11.18
C GLY A 73 8.29 -3.65 -9.81
N CYS A 74 9.61 -3.55 -9.60
CA CYS A 74 10.23 -2.91 -8.45
C CYS A 74 10.56 -1.45 -8.76
N GLY A 75 10.79 -0.63 -7.75
CA GLY A 75 11.13 0.78 -7.93
C GLY A 75 11.93 1.30 -6.75
N VAL A 76 12.88 2.17 -7.03
CA VAL A 76 13.77 2.79 -6.03
C VAL A 76 13.82 4.28 -6.32
N PHE A 77 13.54 5.10 -5.32
CA PHE A 77 13.54 6.56 -5.46
C PHE A 77 13.72 7.23 -4.10
N GLU A 78 14.06 8.52 -4.11
CA GLU A 78 14.28 9.29 -2.89
C GLU A 78 13.36 10.51 -2.84
N ILE A 79 12.87 10.81 -1.63
CA ILE A 79 12.12 12.04 -1.35
C ILE A 79 12.83 12.78 -0.22
N GLY A 80 13.54 13.86 -0.57
CA GLY A 80 14.43 14.52 0.38
C GLY A 80 15.56 13.58 0.77
N ASN A 81 15.76 13.34 2.06
CA ASN A 81 16.81 12.44 2.58
C ASN A 81 16.23 11.09 3.04
N ILE A 82 15.21 10.60 2.32
CA ILE A 82 14.53 9.35 2.65
C ILE A 82 14.42 8.52 1.38
N SER A 83 15.08 7.37 1.40
CA SER A 83 15.05 6.39 0.32
C SER A 83 13.81 5.50 0.46
N PHE A 84 13.13 5.27 -0.65
CA PHE A 84 11.93 4.46 -0.78
C PHE A 84 12.22 3.31 -1.72
N VAL A 85 11.81 2.11 -1.33
CA VAL A 85 11.88 0.92 -2.17
C VAL A 85 10.48 0.34 -2.29
N SER A 86 10.00 0.18 -3.52
CA SER A 86 8.81 -0.59 -3.83
C SER A 86 9.19 -1.94 -4.40
N LEU A 87 8.61 -3.02 -3.86
CA LEU A 87 8.85 -4.36 -4.34
C LEU A 87 7.59 -4.95 -5.00
N ASN A 88 7.79 -5.75 -6.03
CA ASN A 88 6.73 -6.56 -6.60
C ASN A 88 6.36 -7.72 -5.64
N ALA A 89 5.40 -7.44 -4.75
CA ALA A 89 4.93 -8.38 -3.74
C ALA A 89 4.38 -9.69 -4.35
N MET A 90 3.81 -9.65 -5.55
CA MET A 90 3.31 -10.83 -6.24
C MET A 90 4.42 -11.81 -6.61
N ALA A 91 5.56 -11.30 -7.07
CA ALA A 91 6.71 -12.14 -7.37
C ALA A 91 7.25 -12.84 -6.11
N LEU A 92 7.21 -12.17 -4.95
CA LEU A 92 7.59 -12.76 -3.67
C LEU A 92 6.55 -13.77 -3.15
N LEU A 93 5.27 -13.50 -3.39
CA LEU A 93 4.17 -14.35 -2.98
C LEU A 93 4.14 -15.69 -3.72
N CYS A 94 4.35 -15.65 -5.04
CA CYS A 94 4.18 -16.82 -5.91
C CYS A 94 5.31 -17.86 -5.86
N GLY A 95 6.16 -17.82 -4.83
CA GLY A 95 7.17 -18.85 -4.61
C GLY A 95 8.24 -18.86 -5.72
N HIS A 96 8.34 -19.94 -6.49
CA HIS A 96 9.36 -20.10 -7.54
C HIS A 96 8.90 -19.48 -8.86
N ASN A 97 9.43 -18.30 -9.20
CA ASN A 97 9.21 -17.66 -10.49
C ASN A 97 10.45 -16.83 -10.90
N SER A 98 10.62 -16.55 -12.18
CA SER A 98 11.77 -15.79 -12.70
C SER A 98 11.78 -14.33 -12.26
N LEU A 99 10.62 -13.75 -11.96
CA LEU A 99 10.52 -12.39 -11.43
C LEU A 99 11.07 -12.32 -10.01
N ARG A 100 10.87 -13.34 -9.19
CA ARG A 100 11.36 -13.39 -7.81
C ARG A 100 12.86 -13.14 -7.73
N PHE A 101 13.65 -13.80 -8.57
CA PHE A 101 15.10 -13.58 -8.61
C PHE A 101 15.46 -12.11 -8.93
N SER A 102 14.67 -11.47 -9.80
CA SER A 102 14.85 -10.04 -10.11
C SER A 102 14.50 -9.15 -8.92
N VAL A 103 13.45 -9.49 -8.16
CA VAL A 103 13.08 -8.78 -6.93
C VAL A 103 14.14 -8.98 -5.83
N GLU A 104 14.60 -10.21 -5.63
CA GLU A 104 15.67 -10.53 -4.66
C GLU A 104 16.96 -9.79 -5.00
N LYS A 105 17.30 -9.65 -6.30
CA LYS A 105 18.43 -8.82 -6.74
C LYS A 105 18.29 -7.35 -6.35
N VAL A 106 17.09 -6.78 -6.42
CA VAL A 106 16.82 -5.42 -5.95
C VAL A 106 16.99 -5.37 -4.44
N ILE A 107 16.43 -6.33 -3.70
CA ILE A 107 16.57 -6.41 -2.24
C ILE A 107 18.05 -6.45 -1.81
N GLU A 108 18.86 -7.30 -2.44
CA GLU A 108 20.28 -7.40 -2.11
C GLU A 108 21.08 -6.15 -2.47
N ARG A 109 20.76 -5.51 -3.61
CA ARG A 109 21.41 -4.25 -4.01
C ARG A 109 21.19 -3.18 -2.94
N GLU A 110 19.93 -2.92 -2.60
CA GLU A 110 19.58 -1.86 -1.64
C GLU A 110 20.06 -2.22 -0.22
N SER A 111 20.10 -3.51 0.14
CA SER A 111 20.71 -3.99 1.39
C SER A 111 22.20 -3.66 1.50
N ILE A 112 22.95 -3.78 0.40
CA ILE A 112 24.38 -3.45 0.36
C ILE A 112 24.60 -1.94 0.44
N ASP A 113 23.83 -1.17 -0.32
CA ASP A 113 23.95 0.30 -0.34
C ASP A 113 23.70 0.88 1.06
N LEU A 114 22.70 0.35 1.79
CA LEU A 114 22.46 0.70 3.20
C LEU A 114 23.62 0.39 4.14
N ARG A 115 24.40 -0.67 3.88
CA ARG A 115 25.57 -1.03 4.70
C ARG A 115 26.74 -0.10 4.43
N MET A 116 26.97 0.24 3.16
CA MET A 116 28.04 1.16 2.75
C MET A 116 27.84 2.57 3.31
N ASP A 117 26.60 3.06 3.32
CA ASP A 117 26.26 4.38 3.90
C ASP A 117 26.49 4.45 5.41
N GLY A 118 26.34 3.32 6.11
CA GLY A 118 26.62 3.21 7.55
C GLY A 118 28.11 3.21 7.88
N GLU A 119 28.94 2.61 7.02
CA GLU A 119 30.39 2.55 7.21
C GLU A 119 31.06 3.91 6.94
N GLN A 120 30.63 4.63 5.90
CA GLN A 120 31.17 5.97 5.60
C GLN A 120 30.88 7.01 6.70
N GLN A 121 29.76 6.88 7.42
CA GLN A 121 29.44 7.76 8.56
C GLN A 121 30.29 7.46 9.80
N THR A 122 30.84 6.25 9.91
CA THR A 122 31.64 5.82 11.06
C THR A 122 33.10 6.28 10.93
N GLU A 123 33.62 6.41 9.70
CA GLU A 123 35.01 6.85 9.47
C GLU A 123 35.25 8.35 9.68
N VAL A 124 34.19 9.18 9.79
CA VAL A 124 34.34 10.64 9.98
C VAL A 124 34.44 11.04 11.47
N LEU A 125 34.22 10.12 12.42
CA LEU A 125 34.13 10.45 13.85
C LEU A 125 35.21 9.87 14.76
N ASP A 126 36.17 9.09 14.27
CA ASP A 126 37.19 8.49 15.16
C ASP A 126 38.59 9.09 14.97
N GLY A 127 38.79 10.22 15.65
CA GLY A 127 40.08 10.86 15.83
C GLY A 127 40.37 11.11 17.31
N SER A 128 40.38 10.09 18.18
CA SER A 128 41.18 10.11 19.42
C SER A 128 41.26 8.76 20.17
N SER A 129 42.43 8.13 20.06
CA SER A 129 43.17 7.41 21.13
C SER A 129 42.49 6.30 21.96
N GLY A 130 42.66 5.04 21.52
CA GLY A 130 43.44 3.98 22.19
C GLY A 130 43.04 3.42 23.57
N PHE A 131 42.62 2.14 23.61
CA PHE A 131 43.12 1.14 24.58
C PHE A 131 42.88 -0.30 24.10
N ARG A 132 43.88 -1.17 24.25
CA ARG A 132 43.85 -2.61 23.87
C ARG A 132 43.27 -3.46 25.01
N LEU A 133 42.48 -4.49 24.69
CA LEU A 133 42.56 -5.79 25.36
C LEU A 133 41.98 -6.94 24.52
N LYS A 134 42.55 -8.13 24.72
CA LYS A 134 42.53 -9.33 23.87
C LYS A 134 41.34 -10.27 24.13
N SER A 135 41.02 -11.01 23.06
CA SER A 135 40.67 -12.45 22.99
C SER A 135 39.27 -12.92 23.41
N GLY A 136 38.58 -13.49 22.41
CA GLY A 136 37.80 -14.71 22.56
C GLY A 136 36.35 -14.55 22.99
N ASP A 137 35.47 -14.18 22.07
CA ASP A 137 34.13 -14.76 22.03
C ASP A 137 33.54 -14.58 20.62
N LEU A 138 32.78 -15.57 20.13
CA LEU A 138 32.07 -15.55 18.85
C LEU A 138 30.84 -14.64 18.96
N GLY A 139 31.10 -13.36 19.23
CA GLY A 139 30.11 -12.34 19.53
C GLY A 139 29.52 -11.74 18.26
N TRP A 140 28.25 -12.04 18.05
CA TRP A 140 27.28 -11.26 17.29
C TRP A 140 27.68 -9.78 17.16
N ARG A 141 28.06 -9.37 15.95
CA ARG A 141 28.18 -7.96 15.62
C ARG A 141 26.77 -7.39 15.52
N GLU A 142 26.31 -6.87 16.65
CA GLU A 142 25.15 -6.01 16.75
C GLU A 142 25.47 -4.72 15.98
N ASN A 143 25.28 -4.76 14.66
CA ASN A 143 25.30 -3.57 13.83
C ASN A 143 24.03 -2.79 14.18
N VAL A 144 24.13 -1.98 15.24
CA VAL A 144 23.16 -0.95 15.59
C VAL A 144 23.18 0.04 14.45
N ILE A 145 22.39 -0.23 13.41
CA ILE A 145 22.00 0.77 12.43
C ILE A 145 21.40 1.89 13.26
N SER A 146 22.04 3.06 13.24
CA SER A 146 21.57 4.22 13.99
C SER A 146 20.09 4.43 13.67
N SER A 147 19.23 4.23 14.67
CA SER A 147 17.77 4.25 14.52
C SER A 147 17.35 5.53 13.78
N GLY A 148 16.97 5.39 12.51
CA GLY A 148 16.62 6.54 11.66
C GLY A 148 17.12 6.56 10.22
N SER A 149 18.01 5.65 9.80
CA SER A 149 18.58 5.65 8.43
C SER A 149 18.00 4.60 7.46
N GLY A 150 17.23 3.60 7.93
CA GLY A 150 16.71 2.52 7.05
C GLY A 150 15.78 3.03 5.94
N LEU A 151 15.52 2.27 4.88
CA LEU A 151 14.58 2.71 3.82
C LEU A 151 13.11 2.65 4.26
N VAL A 152 12.23 3.32 3.49
CA VAL A 152 10.78 3.12 3.57
C VAL A 152 10.35 2.10 2.52
N LEU A 153 9.72 1.02 2.96
CA LEU A 153 9.31 -0.07 2.08
C LEU A 153 7.84 0.10 1.64
N LEU A 154 7.59 -0.05 0.34
CA LEU A 154 6.25 -0.01 -0.26
C LEU A 154 5.90 -1.38 -0.83
N LEU A 155 4.76 -1.92 -0.40
CA LEU A 155 4.25 -3.22 -0.82
C LEU A 155 2.76 -3.14 -1.12
N HIS A 156 2.27 -4.00 -2.00
CA HIS A 156 0.83 -4.17 -2.17
C HIS A 156 0.29 -5.11 -1.08
N PHE A 157 0.91 -6.28 -0.90
CA PHE A 157 0.52 -7.23 0.14
C PHE A 157 1.15 -6.87 1.50
N PRO A 158 0.38 -6.94 2.60
CA PRO A 158 0.91 -6.83 3.94
C PRO A 158 1.92 -7.94 4.25
N LEU A 159 2.88 -7.64 5.13
CA LEU A 159 3.81 -8.66 5.61
C LEU A 159 3.13 -9.70 6.51
N HIS A 160 3.71 -10.88 6.62
CA HIS A 160 3.26 -11.85 7.61
C HIS A 160 3.46 -11.29 9.01
N CYS A 161 2.48 -11.48 9.88
CA CYS A 161 2.54 -11.07 11.26
C CYS A 161 2.12 -12.27 12.12
N THR A 162 2.97 -12.63 13.08
CA THR A 162 2.63 -13.64 14.10
C THR A 162 1.80 -12.98 15.21
N GLU A 163 1.15 -13.77 16.07
CA GLU A 163 0.19 -13.32 17.10
C GLU A 163 0.68 -12.19 18.05
N ASN A 164 1.98 -11.89 18.04
CA ASN A 164 2.63 -10.89 18.91
C ASN A 164 2.84 -9.49 18.28
N CYS A 165 2.19 -9.15 17.16
CA CYS A 165 2.26 -7.76 16.67
C CYS A 165 1.46 -6.81 17.56
N ASN A 166 2.07 -5.68 17.91
CA ASN A 166 1.40 -4.65 18.70
C ASN A 166 0.58 -3.74 17.76
N PHE A 167 -0.70 -3.56 18.05
CA PHE A 167 -1.60 -2.69 17.28
C PHE A 167 -1.66 -1.29 17.89
N TRP A 168 -1.54 -0.27 17.05
CA TRP A 168 -1.70 1.12 17.48
C TRP A 168 -3.10 1.62 17.10
N GLY A 169 -3.97 1.76 18.10
CA GLY A 169 -5.31 2.35 17.95
C GLY A 169 -6.46 1.39 18.25
N THR A 170 -7.70 1.91 18.21
CA THR A 170 -8.96 1.21 18.52
C THR A 170 -9.41 0.22 17.43
N SER A 171 -8.59 -0.01 16.40
CA SER A 171 -8.88 -0.93 15.29
C SER A 171 -8.58 -2.37 15.71
N ALA A 172 -9.52 -2.98 16.43
CA ALA A 172 -9.51 -4.39 16.87
C ALA A 172 -9.55 -5.42 15.73
N ASP A 173 -9.29 -5.03 14.48
CA ASP A 173 -9.59 -5.79 13.28
C ASP A 173 -8.40 -5.85 12.30
N CYS A 174 -7.18 -5.71 12.84
CA CYS A 174 -5.94 -5.66 12.07
C CYS A 174 -5.14 -6.96 12.03
N GLY A 175 -5.75 -8.08 12.45
CA GLY A 175 -5.18 -9.41 12.22
C GLY A 175 -5.99 -10.55 12.81
N THR A 176 -6.12 -11.63 12.02
CA THR A 176 -6.37 -13.02 12.47
C THR A 176 -7.51 -13.23 13.47
N SER A 177 -8.75 -12.93 13.08
CA SER A 177 -9.83 -13.77 13.57
C SER A 177 -9.99 -14.93 12.60
N LYS A 178 -9.92 -16.16 13.11
CA LYS A 178 -10.57 -17.32 12.51
C LYS A 178 -12.10 -17.13 12.56
N HIS A 179 -12.61 -16.00 12.07
CA HIS A 179 -14.00 -15.91 11.69
C HIS A 179 -14.04 -16.24 10.21
N SER A 180 -14.15 -17.54 9.94
CA SER A 180 -14.97 -17.97 8.81
C SER A 180 -16.21 -17.09 8.81
N CYS A 181 -16.59 -16.59 7.63
CA CYS A 181 -17.90 -15.98 7.40
C CYS A 181 -18.98 -17.03 7.71
N SER A 182 -19.26 -17.23 8.99
CA SER A 182 -20.22 -18.18 9.52
C SER A 182 -20.59 -17.77 10.95
N SER A 183 -21.14 -16.58 11.10
CA SER A 183 -22.26 -16.39 12.03
C SER A 183 -22.92 -15.04 11.80
N SER A 184 -24.24 -15.12 11.67
CA SER A 184 -25.26 -14.11 11.41
C SER A 184 -25.23 -12.89 12.35
N THR A 185 -25.67 -11.74 11.81
CA THR A 185 -26.19 -10.50 12.46
C THR A 185 -25.36 -9.20 12.42
N VAL A 186 -24.55 -8.97 11.38
CA VAL A 186 -24.15 -7.59 10.96
C VAL A 186 -24.19 -7.49 9.43
N PRO A 187 -24.88 -6.50 8.83
CA PRO A 187 -25.05 -6.45 7.38
C PRO A 187 -23.86 -5.74 6.72
N GLU A 188 -22.68 -6.36 6.65
CA GLU A 188 -21.58 -5.76 5.88
C GLU A 188 -20.51 -6.77 5.44
N CYS A 189 -20.89 -7.64 4.51
CA CYS A 189 -20.01 -8.11 3.44
C CYS A 189 -20.87 -8.04 2.17
N ARG A 190 -20.76 -6.95 1.39
CA ARG A 190 -21.34 -6.93 0.05
C ARG A 190 -20.66 -8.05 -0.74
N GLY A 191 -21.41 -9.09 -1.05
CA GLY A 191 -21.04 -10.04 -2.09
C GLY A 191 -21.15 -9.39 -3.47
N SER A 192 -20.14 -9.66 -4.31
CA SER A 192 -20.12 -9.52 -5.76
C SER A 192 -19.84 -8.13 -6.36
N VAL A 193 -18.57 -7.71 -6.29
CA VAL A 193 -17.76 -7.48 -7.51
C VAL A 193 -16.44 -8.22 -7.33
N GLY A 194 -16.23 -9.23 -8.19
CA GLY A 194 -15.09 -10.14 -8.31
C GLY A 194 -14.18 -10.26 -7.07
N ALA A 195 -14.36 -11.33 -6.28
CA ALA A 195 -13.31 -11.80 -5.38
C ALA A 195 -11.99 -11.74 -6.17
N GLY A 196 -11.05 -10.93 -5.68
CA GLY A 196 -9.73 -10.84 -6.28
C GLY A 196 -9.10 -12.23 -6.34
N PRO A 197 -8.01 -12.41 -7.08
CA PRO A 197 -7.31 -13.69 -7.07
C PRO A 197 -6.87 -14.12 -5.66
N TYR A 198 -6.77 -13.19 -4.71
CA TYR A 198 -6.42 -13.45 -3.31
C TYR A 198 -7.46 -12.90 -2.33
N ASP A 199 -7.57 -13.55 -1.18
CA ASP A 199 -8.37 -13.08 -0.04
C ASP A 199 -7.83 -11.76 0.51
N LEU A 200 -8.69 -10.88 1.00
CA LEU A 200 -8.28 -9.58 1.56
C LEU A 200 -7.36 -9.69 2.79
N LEU A 201 -7.37 -10.84 3.48
CA LEU A 201 -6.49 -11.11 4.63
C LEU A 201 -5.16 -11.75 4.22
N HIS A 202 -4.93 -11.95 2.92
CA HIS A 202 -3.72 -12.60 2.45
C HIS A 202 -2.49 -11.72 2.71
N THR A 203 -1.44 -12.34 3.24
CA THR A 203 -0.15 -11.67 3.52
C THR A 203 0.96 -12.33 2.72
N LEU A 204 2.09 -11.65 2.58
CA LEU A 204 3.31 -12.31 2.13
C LEU A 204 3.65 -13.51 3.04
N PRO A 205 4.31 -14.54 2.50
CA PRO A 205 4.64 -15.72 3.28
C PRO A 205 5.73 -15.39 4.34
N PRO A 206 5.81 -16.15 5.44
CA PRO A 206 6.73 -15.87 6.54
C PRO A 206 8.20 -15.80 6.10
N ASN A 207 8.61 -16.68 5.18
CA ASN A 207 9.98 -16.71 4.65
C ASN A 207 10.35 -15.44 3.85
N ALA A 208 9.45 -14.94 3.02
CA ALA A 208 9.66 -13.69 2.28
C ALA A 208 9.68 -12.49 3.23
N THR A 209 8.78 -12.50 4.22
CA THR A 209 8.71 -11.48 5.26
C THR A 209 10.02 -11.40 6.06
N GLU A 210 10.51 -12.54 6.54
CA GLU A 210 11.77 -12.63 7.27
C GLU A 210 12.97 -12.20 6.41
N TYR A 211 12.99 -12.60 5.13
CA TYR A 211 14.04 -12.19 4.20
C TYR A 211 14.09 -10.66 4.02
N ILE A 212 12.93 -10.01 3.82
CA ILE A 212 12.83 -8.55 3.72
C ILE A 212 13.36 -7.88 4.99
N PHE A 213 12.96 -8.34 6.18
CA PHE A 213 13.42 -7.76 7.44
C PHE A 213 14.93 -7.91 7.63
N ARG A 214 15.48 -9.08 7.30
CA ARG A 214 16.92 -9.35 7.45
C ARG A 214 17.76 -8.53 6.47
N ALA A 215 17.30 -8.38 5.23
CA ALA A 215 18.04 -7.69 4.18
C ALA A 215 17.90 -6.17 4.27
N LEU A 216 16.67 -5.65 4.28
CA LEU A 216 16.40 -4.22 4.12
C LEU A 216 16.32 -3.45 5.44
N LYS A 217 16.00 -4.13 6.56
CA LYS A 217 15.76 -3.50 7.88
C LYS A 217 14.99 -2.17 7.76
N PRO A 218 13.78 -2.20 7.17
CA PRO A 218 13.05 -0.98 6.82
C PRO A 218 12.71 -0.16 8.06
N ARG A 219 12.74 1.17 7.97
CA ARG A 219 12.32 2.05 9.09
C ARG A 219 10.79 2.10 9.24
N MET A 220 10.09 1.90 8.13
CA MET A 220 8.64 1.98 8.02
C MET A 220 8.19 1.24 6.77
N ILE A 221 7.02 0.62 6.84
CA ILE A 221 6.42 -0.13 5.73
C ILE A 221 5.04 0.44 5.44
N PHE A 222 4.72 0.66 4.17
CA PHE A 222 3.35 0.92 3.72
C PHE A 222 2.87 -0.24 2.87
N SER A 223 1.76 -0.86 3.27
CA SER A 223 1.12 -1.98 2.56
C SER A 223 -0.32 -1.64 2.16
N ALA A 224 -0.98 -2.48 1.38
CA ALA A 224 -2.37 -2.31 0.95
C ALA A 224 -3.12 -3.66 0.95
N HIS A 225 -3.88 -3.96 -0.11
CA HIS A 225 -4.63 -5.20 -0.34
C HIS A 225 -5.87 -5.42 0.56
N SER A 226 -5.75 -5.25 1.88
CA SER A 226 -6.84 -5.57 2.83
C SER A 226 -8.06 -4.65 2.75
N HIS A 227 -7.94 -3.55 1.99
CA HIS A 227 -8.86 -2.43 1.92
C HIS A 227 -9.08 -1.70 3.27
N LYS A 228 -8.52 -2.20 4.39
CA LYS A 228 -8.68 -1.66 5.73
C LYS A 228 -7.44 -0.91 6.19
N PHE A 229 -7.67 0.18 6.92
CA PHE A 229 -6.59 0.89 7.57
C PHE A 229 -6.11 0.05 8.76
N CYS A 230 -4.83 -0.25 8.79
CA CYS A 230 -4.20 -0.92 9.90
C CYS A 230 -2.85 -0.30 10.23
N ASP A 231 -2.57 -0.19 11.52
CA ASP A 231 -1.33 0.37 12.04
C ASP A 231 -0.78 -0.59 13.08
N ARG A 232 0.30 -1.27 12.70
CA ARG A 232 0.89 -2.34 13.50
C ARG A 232 2.39 -2.19 13.60
N THR A 233 2.94 -2.74 14.67
CA THR A 233 4.37 -2.80 14.90
C THR A 233 4.81 -4.26 14.92
N HIS A 234 5.78 -4.59 14.09
CA HIS A 234 6.42 -5.90 14.02
C HIS A 234 7.34 -6.14 15.23
N LEU A 235 7.75 -7.39 15.42
CA LEU A 235 8.60 -7.81 16.54
C LEU A 235 9.96 -7.10 16.57
N ASP A 236 10.48 -6.70 15.41
CA ASP A 236 11.73 -5.95 15.26
C ASP A 236 11.57 -4.45 15.58
N GLY A 237 10.36 -4.01 15.95
CA GLY A 237 10.03 -2.61 16.19
C GLY A 237 9.65 -1.81 14.95
N THR A 238 9.62 -2.44 13.76
CA THR A 238 9.26 -1.76 12.51
C THR A 238 7.75 -1.52 12.46
N ARG A 239 7.35 -0.27 12.18
CA ARG A 239 5.95 0.10 11.99
C ARG A 239 5.51 -0.16 10.56
N GLU A 240 4.43 -0.91 10.40
CA GLU A 240 3.74 -1.12 9.13
C GLU A 240 2.35 -0.48 9.16
N VAL A 241 2.06 0.32 8.14
CA VAL A 241 0.75 0.92 7.93
C VAL A 241 0.13 0.34 6.67
N THR A 242 -0.97 -0.38 6.83
CA THR A 242 -1.81 -0.82 5.71
C THR A 242 -2.76 0.30 5.33
N VAL A 243 -2.66 0.77 4.09
CA VAL A 243 -3.44 1.86 3.53
C VAL A 243 -4.80 1.31 3.08
N PRO A 244 -5.92 1.95 3.49
CA PRO A 244 -7.25 1.55 3.06
C PRO A 244 -7.47 1.81 1.57
N ALA A 245 -8.45 1.11 1.00
CA ALA A 245 -8.83 1.36 -0.39
C ALA A 245 -9.51 2.74 -0.53
N MET A 246 -9.22 3.44 -1.63
CA MET A 246 -9.83 4.73 -1.96
C MET A 246 -11.12 4.58 -2.81
N SER A 247 -11.51 3.36 -3.19
CA SER A 247 -12.67 3.10 -4.05
C SER A 247 -13.92 2.73 -3.26
N TRP A 248 -15.08 3.30 -3.64
CA TRP A 248 -16.40 2.87 -3.13
C TRP A 248 -16.74 1.42 -3.48
N ASP A 249 -16.18 0.92 -4.59
CA ASP A 249 -16.36 -0.48 -5.01
C ASP A 249 -15.70 -1.45 -4.01
N ALA A 250 -14.60 -1.02 -3.40
CA ALA A 250 -13.90 -1.80 -2.39
C ALA A 250 -14.57 -1.69 -1.01
N ARG A 251 -15.01 -0.48 -0.62
CA ARG A 251 -15.61 -0.19 0.70
C ARG A 251 -16.56 1.00 0.64
N ASN A 252 -17.60 0.97 1.47
CA ASN A 252 -18.51 2.11 1.63
C ASN A 252 -17.81 3.37 2.15
N ASP A 253 -16.72 3.23 2.92
CA ASP A 253 -15.96 4.30 3.57
C ASP A 253 -14.52 4.43 3.04
N PRO A 254 -14.32 4.95 1.82
CA PRO A 254 -13.00 5.09 1.25
C PRO A 254 -12.15 6.06 2.05
N ALA A 255 -10.85 5.84 2.04
CA ALA A 255 -9.92 6.65 2.81
C ALA A 255 -8.53 6.67 2.16
N PHE A 256 -7.70 7.60 2.63
CA PHE A 256 -6.29 7.69 2.26
C PHE A 256 -5.45 8.02 3.49
N VAL A 257 -4.14 7.84 3.36
CA VAL A 257 -3.17 8.08 4.43
C VAL A 257 -2.23 9.21 4.03
N VAL A 258 -1.97 10.11 4.97
CA VAL A 258 -0.95 11.15 4.84
C VAL A 258 0.18 10.85 5.83
N ALA A 259 1.36 10.58 5.29
CA ALA A 259 2.58 10.39 6.06
C ALA A 259 3.43 11.67 5.99
N THR A 260 3.85 12.19 7.16
CA THR A 260 4.75 13.33 7.28
C THR A 260 6.00 12.90 8.03
N PHE A 261 7.14 12.91 7.34
CA PHE A 261 8.43 12.63 7.95
C PHE A 261 9.02 13.91 8.53
N LYS A 262 9.43 13.87 9.81
CA LYS A 262 10.14 15.01 10.44
C LYS A 262 11.51 15.22 9.79
N ARG A 263 12.09 16.41 9.93
CA ARG A 263 13.38 16.83 9.33
C ARG A 263 14.57 15.89 9.63
N ASN A 264 14.50 15.15 10.75
CA ASN A 264 15.51 14.15 11.11
C ASN A 264 15.27 12.77 10.48
N GLY A 265 14.21 12.57 9.70
CA GLY A 265 13.85 11.32 9.03
C GLY A 265 13.40 10.18 9.96
N ARG A 266 13.48 10.35 11.29
CA ARG A 266 13.28 9.28 12.28
C ARG A 266 11.84 9.05 12.67
N ILE A 267 11.02 10.10 12.65
CA ILE A 267 9.63 10.06 13.12
C ILE A 267 8.71 10.39 11.95
N ALA A 268 7.87 9.42 11.59
CA ALA A 268 6.79 9.59 10.64
C ALA A 268 5.46 9.75 11.39
N ILE A 269 4.81 10.89 11.18
CA ILE A 269 3.43 11.12 11.63
C ILE A 269 2.51 10.62 10.52
N VAL A 270 1.63 9.68 10.86
CA VAL A 270 0.69 9.07 9.93
C VAL A 270 -0.71 9.53 10.32
N ARG A 271 -1.45 10.09 9.35
CA ARG A 271 -2.84 10.52 9.52
C ARG A 271 -3.73 9.72 8.58
N HIS A 272 -4.79 9.14 9.11
CA HIS A 272 -5.84 8.49 8.35
C HIS A 272 -6.94 9.51 8.03
N CYS A 273 -7.29 9.66 6.76
CA CYS A 273 -8.27 10.63 6.28
C CYS A 273 -9.40 9.89 5.55
N SER A 274 -10.61 9.92 6.11
CA SER A 274 -11.81 9.34 5.50
C SER A 274 -12.43 10.28 4.47
N LEU A 275 -12.91 9.72 3.38
CA LEU A 275 -13.71 10.39 2.35
C LEU A 275 -15.20 10.17 2.62
N ALA A 276 -16.06 10.84 1.84
CA ALA A 276 -17.50 10.69 1.95
C ALA A 276 -17.92 9.22 1.70
N LYS A 277 -18.83 8.71 2.54
CA LYS A 277 -19.35 7.35 2.36
C LYS A 277 -20.25 7.26 1.12
N GLU A 278 -20.19 6.15 0.38
CA GLU A 278 -21.05 5.91 -0.78
C GLU A 278 -22.52 6.06 -0.38
N SER A 279 -22.90 5.44 0.74
CA SER A 279 -24.25 5.52 1.30
C SER A 279 -24.71 6.95 1.55
N ASN A 280 -23.82 7.80 2.09
CA ASN A 280 -24.17 9.18 2.40
C ASN A 280 -24.35 10.01 1.12
N VAL A 281 -23.51 9.75 0.12
CA VAL A 281 -23.61 10.41 -1.20
C VAL A 281 -24.89 9.98 -1.91
N LEU A 282 -25.21 8.68 -1.92
CA LEU A 282 -26.44 8.16 -2.51
C LEU A 282 -27.69 8.73 -1.81
N ILE A 283 -27.70 8.77 -0.48
CA ILE A 283 -28.80 9.38 0.29
C ILE A 283 -28.96 10.87 -0.06
N ALA A 284 -27.86 11.61 -0.19
CA ALA A 284 -27.91 13.02 -0.58
C ALA A 284 -28.52 13.20 -1.99
N TYR A 285 -28.10 12.39 -2.97
CA TYR A 285 -28.68 12.44 -4.32
C TYR A 285 -30.17 12.07 -4.33
N LEU A 286 -30.56 11.01 -3.61
CA LEU A 286 -31.97 10.62 -3.48
C LEU A 286 -32.80 11.72 -2.82
N SER A 287 -32.26 12.37 -1.79
CA SER A 287 -32.93 13.50 -1.12
C SER A 287 -33.13 14.68 -2.07
N LEU A 288 -32.12 15.01 -2.89
CA LEU A 288 -32.23 16.07 -3.91
C LEU A 288 -33.29 15.74 -4.96
N VAL A 289 -33.35 14.49 -5.44
CA VAL A 289 -34.37 14.05 -6.39
C VAL A 289 -35.78 14.13 -5.77
N VAL A 290 -35.95 13.72 -4.51
CA VAL A 290 -37.24 13.80 -3.81
C VAL A 290 -37.66 15.26 -3.63
N VAL A 291 -36.75 16.16 -3.24
CA VAL A 291 -37.04 17.60 -3.12
C VAL A 291 -37.42 18.17 -4.48
N PHE A 292 -36.67 17.85 -5.53
CA PHE A 292 -36.96 18.30 -6.89
C PHE A 292 -38.36 17.84 -7.35
N LEU A 293 -38.67 16.55 -7.23
CA LEU A 293 -39.99 16.01 -7.59
C LEU A 293 -41.11 16.65 -6.76
N SER A 294 -40.90 16.88 -5.46
CA SER A 294 -41.86 17.54 -4.59
C SER A 294 -42.13 18.98 -5.05
N THR A 295 -41.09 19.74 -5.44
CA THR A 295 -41.28 21.10 -5.97
C THR A 295 -42.04 21.11 -7.30
N VAL A 296 -41.79 20.15 -8.19
CA VAL A 296 -42.53 20.00 -9.46
C VAL A 296 -44.00 19.67 -9.20
N LEU A 297 -44.29 18.78 -8.25
CA LEU A 297 -45.67 18.45 -7.89
C LEU A 297 -46.41 19.63 -7.26
N LEU A 298 -45.76 20.36 -6.34
CA LEU A 298 -46.35 21.55 -5.71
C LEU A 298 -46.65 22.63 -6.75
N THR A 299 -45.70 22.94 -7.63
CA THR A 299 -45.90 23.96 -8.69
C THR A 299 -46.98 23.56 -9.69
N LYS A 300 -47.10 22.28 -10.04
CA LYS A 300 -48.20 21.78 -10.89
C LYS A 300 -49.55 21.93 -10.20
N SER A 301 -49.65 21.60 -8.91
CA SER A 301 -50.88 21.74 -8.14
C SER A 301 -51.31 23.21 -8.01
N SER A 302 -50.36 24.13 -7.77
CA SER A 302 -50.64 25.58 -7.75
C SER A 302 -51.15 26.12 -9.09
N ARG A 303 -50.65 25.61 -10.23
CA ARG A 303 -51.13 26.02 -11.56
C ARG A 303 -52.55 25.51 -11.88
N VAL A 304 -52.90 24.31 -11.41
CA VAL A 304 -54.26 23.76 -11.57
C VAL A 304 -55.26 24.57 -10.76
N ILE A 305 -54.91 24.96 -9.53
CA ILE A 305 -55.78 25.80 -8.68
C ILE A 305 -55.98 27.20 -9.29
N SER A 306 -54.93 27.79 -9.88
CA SER A 306 -55.00 29.10 -10.53
C SER A 306 -55.75 29.12 -11.88
N SER A 307 -56.02 27.98 -12.51
CA SER A 307 -56.73 27.90 -13.80
C SER A 307 -58.18 27.43 -13.68
N GLY A 308 -58.62 27.07 -12.46
CA GLY A 308 -60.00 26.70 -12.13
C GLY A 308 -60.78 27.79 -11.39
N SER A 309 -60.24 29.01 -11.30
CA SER A 309 -60.92 30.23 -10.81
C SER A 309 -61.15 31.18 -11.98
#